data_AF-A0AAW3FQ22-F1
#
_entry.id   AF-A0AAW3FQ22-F1
#
_cell.length_a   1.000
_cell.length_b   1.000
_cell.length_c   1.000
_cell.angle_alpha   90.00
_cell.angle_beta   90.00
_cell.angle_gamma   90.00
#
_symmetry.space_group_name_H-M   'P 1'
#
loop_
_entity.id
_entity.type
_entity.pdbx_description
1 polymer ?
#
loop_
_entity_poly.entity_id
_entity_poly.type
_entity_poly.pdbx_seq_one_letter_code
_entity_poly.pdbx_strand_id
1 'polypeptide(L)'
;MADYVSAIQNGDTQGTPSSVNVIVNGKNETWDIKNDHVELLQFTGLKDVNGKDIYEGDVLRTKAGLIQIVEKGILETDREDIISGFYANNLSDDKPHTFSYDDEAIGNVHENPELLEADK
;
A
#
# COMPACT_ATOMS: atom_id res chain seq x y z
N MET A 1 15.22 17.96 -6.64
CA MET A 1 14.20 17.16 -5.94
C MET A 1 12.89 17.90 -6.08
N ALA A 2 11.78 17.23 -6.36
CA ALA A 2 10.47 17.90 -6.34
C ALA A 2 10.12 18.25 -4.89
N ASP A 3 9.68 19.47 -4.64
CA ASP A 3 9.33 19.92 -3.28
C ASP A 3 8.06 19.24 -2.76
N TYR A 4 7.16 18.81 -3.66
CA TYR A 4 5.90 18.16 -3.31
C TYR A 4 5.31 17.38 -4.49
N VAL A 5 5.21 16.06 -4.39
CA VAL A 5 4.53 15.22 -5.41
C VAL A 5 3.14 14.87 -4.90
N SER A 6 2.11 15.56 -5.40
CA SER A 6 0.75 15.03 -5.35
C SER A 6 0.53 14.11 -6.55
N ALA A 7 -0.25 13.05 -6.37
CA ALA A 7 -0.81 12.29 -7.46
C ALA A 7 -2.32 12.33 -7.33
N ILE A 8 -3.00 12.77 -8.39
CA ILE A 8 -4.44 12.73 -8.49
C ILE A 8 -4.74 11.68 -9.55
N GLN A 9 -5.24 10.51 -9.13
CA GLN A 9 -5.75 9.52 -10.06
C GLN A 9 -7.02 10.08 -10.70
N ASN A 10 -6.95 10.35 -12.01
CA ASN A 10 -8.09 10.78 -12.81
C ASN A 10 -8.75 9.55 -13.43
N GLY A 11 -9.86 9.05 -12.85
CA GLY A 11 -10.59 7.89 -13.38
C GLY A 11 -11.44 7.17 -12.32
N ASP A 12 -12.36 6.33 -12.78
CA ASP A 12 -13.14 5.41 -11.93
C ASP A 12 -12.21 4.42 -11.22
N THR A 13 -12.67 3.91 -10.08
CA THR A 13 -11.89 3.19 -9.05
C THR A 13 -11.37 1.80 -9.49
N GLN A 14 -11.14 1.58 -10.78
CA GLN A 14 -10.80 0.29 -11.39
C GLN A 14 -9.62 0.36 -12.40
N GLY A 15 -9.02 1.52 -12.67
CA GLY A 15 -8.09 1.66 -13.79
C GLY A 15 -6.87 2.51 -13.49
N THR A 16 -5.71 2.02 -13.93
CA THR A 16 -4.40 2.66 -13.92
C THR A 16 -4.49 4.16 -14.17
N PRO A 17 -3.90 5.02 -13.32
CA PRO A 17 -3.94 6.46 -13.49
C PRO A 17 -3.34 6.82 -14.86
N SER A 18 -4.12 7.50 -15.70
CA SER A 18 -3.67 7.98 -17.02
C SER A 18 -2.73 9.18 -16.94
N SER A 19 -2.73 9.89 -15.80
CA SER A 19 -1.89 11.06 -15.54
C SER A 19 -1.76 11.32 -14.04
N VAL A 20 -0.67 12.00 -13.66
CA VAL A 20 -0.37 12.47 -12.29
C VAL A 20 -0.08 13.96 -12.34
N ASN A 21 -0.72 14.73 -11.47
CA ASN A 21 -0.46 16.17 -11.33
C ASN A 21 0.56 16.44 -10.22
N VAL A 22 1.83 16.66 -10.60
CA VAL A 22 2.97 16.86 -9.71
C VAL A 22 3.23 18.35 -9.49
N ILE A 23 3.70 18.76 -8.29
CA ILE A 23 4.17 20.13 -8.04
C ILE A 23 5.70 20.13 -7.91
N VAL A 24 6.39 20.53 -8.98
CA VAL A 24 7.86 20.60 -9.00
C VAL A 24 8.28 22.06 -8.87
N ASN A 25 9.00 22.41 -7.80
CA ASN A 25 9.50 23.77 -7.54
C ASN A 25 8.39 24.85 -7.58
N GLY A 26 7.23 24.56 -6.98
CA GLY A 26 6.08 25.47 -6.94
C GLY A 26 5.32 25.63 -8.27
N LYS A 27 5.59 24.79 -9.27
CA LYS A 27 4.86 24.75 -10.54
C LYS A 27 4.06 23.48 -10.67
N ASN A 28 2.80 23.61 -11.08
CA ASN A 28 1.95 22.48 -11.44
C ASN A 28 2.41 21.90 -12.78
N GLU A 29 2.70 20.61 -12.80
CA GLU A 29 2.99 19.83 -14.00
C GLU A 29 2.03 18.64 -14.06
N THR A 30 1.55 18.31 -15.26
CA THR A 30 0.81 17.07 -15.51
C THR A 30 1.77 16.11 -16.21
N TRP A 31 1.99 14.96 -15.59
CA TRP A 31 2.80 13.89 -16.16
C TRP A 31 1.86 12.81 -16.67
N ASP A 32 1.80 12.67 -18.00
CA ASP A 32 1.08 11.57 -18.63
C ASP A 32 1.76 10.24 -18.24
N ILE A 33 1.01 9.34 -17.61
CA ILE A 33 1.47 7.97 -17.43
C ILE A 33 1.11 7.24 -18.72
N LYS A 34 2.01 7.33 -19.70
CA LYS A 34 1.85 6.68 -21.03
C LYS A 34 2.13 5.18 -21.00
N ASN A 35 2.27 4.60 -19.83
CA ASN A 35 2.83 3.28 -19.66
C ASN A 35 1.87 2.43 -18.84
N ASP A 36 1.23 1.47 -19.50
CA ASP A 36 0.36 0.45 -18.88
C ASP A 36 1.13 -0.45 -17.88
N HIS A 37 2.43 -0.21 -17.71
CA HIS A 37 3.35 -0.91 -16.80
C HIS A 37 3.73 -0.11 -15.55
N VAL A 38 3.06 1.01 -15.26
CA VAL A 38 3.30 1.79 -14.03
C VAL A 38 2.07 1.70 -13.13
N GLU A 39 2.29 1.23 -11.91
CA GLU A 39 1.28 1.15 -10.87
C GLU A 39 1.60 2.21 -9.80
N LEU A 40 0.60 2.99 -9.40
CA LEU A 40 0.76 3.93 -8.29
C LEU A 40 0.33 3.25 -6.99
N LEU A 41 1.24 3.20 -6.03
CA LEU A 41 0.97 2.67 -4.70
C LEU A 41 0.72 3.81 -3.73
N GLN A 42 -0.31 3.69 -2.90
CA GLN A 42 -0.68 4.74 -1.97
C GLN A 42 0.07 4.59 -0.64
N PHE A 43 0.67 5.68 -0.17
CA PHE A 43 1.23 5.74 1.19
C PHE A 43 0.12 5.64 2.24
N THR A 44 0.31 4.78 3.24
CA THR A 44 -0.69 4.55 4.30
C THR A 44 -0.76 5.69 5.32
N GLY A 45 0.30 6.51 5.43
CA GLY A 45 0.47 7.46 6.53
C GLY A 45 1.26 6.91 7.72
N LEU A 46 1.64 5.62 7.68
CA LEU A 46 2.30 4.92 8.77
C LEU A 46 3.75 4.56 8.44
N LYS A 47 4.53 4.36 9.49
CA LYS A 47 5.91 3.87 9.42
C LYS A 47 6.03 2.54 10.15
N ASP A 48 6.87 1.66 9.62
CA ASP A 48 7.22 0.38 10.25
C ASP A 48 8.16 0.57 11.45
N VAL A 49 8.51 -0.52 12.12
CA VAL A 49 9.40 -0.52 13.30
C VAL A 49 10.79 0.09 13.02
N ASN A 50 11.24 0.11 11.77
CA ASN A 50 12.52 0.66 11.32
C ASN A 50 12.39 2.11 10.80
N GLY A 51 11.20 2.70 10.85
CA GLY A 51 10.92 4.06 10.36
C GLY A 51 10.70 4.17 8.84
N LYS A 52 10.61 3.03 8.14
CA LYS A 52 10.31 2.96 6.70
C LYS A 52 8.82 3.25 6.50
N ASP A 53 8.49 4.05 5.49
CA ASP A 53 7.10 4.32 5.11
C ASP A 53 6.42 3.04 4.60
N ILE A 54 5.18 2.82 5.03
CA ILE A 54 4.36 1.67 4.62
C ILE A 54 3.41 2.10 3.50
N TYR A 55 3.41 1.36 2.40
CA TYR A 55 2.56 1.58 1.22
C TYR A 55 1.59 0.43 0.99
N GLU A 56 0.56 0.68 0.19
CA GLU A 56 -0.28 -0.37 -0.40
C GLU A 56 0.59 -1.41 -1.13
N GLY A 57 0.31 -2.70 -0.91
CA GLY A 57 1.07 -3.81 -1.48
C GLY A 57 2.35 -4.18 -0.74
N ASP A 58 2.72 -3.46 0.33
CA ASP A 58 3.84 -3.88 1.18
C ASP A 58 3.54 -5.22 1.87
N VAL A 59 4.58 -6.05 2.01
CA VAL A 59 4.55 -7.29 2.77
C VAL A 59 5.15 -7.02 4.15
N LEU A 60 4.34 -7.19 5.17
CA LEU A 60 4.72 -7.00 6.56
C LEU A 60 5.04 -8.33 7.22
N ARG A 61 6.01 -8.31 8.13
CA ARG A 61 6.27 -9.39 9.08
C ARG A 61 5.96 -8.90 10.48
N THR A 62 5.04 -9.59 11.14
CA THR A 62 4.75 -9.34 12.56
C THR A 62 5.86 -9.91 13.44
N LYS A 63 5.91 -9.48 14.70
CA LYS A 63 6.79 -10.07 15.72
C LYS A 63 6.56 -11.57 15.96
N ALA A 64 5.34 -12.06 15.71
CA ALA A 64 5.00 -13.48 15.81
C ALA A 64 5.48 -14.28 14.57
N GLY A 65 6.05 -13.62 13.56
CA GLY A 65 6.52 -14.23 12.33
C GLY A 65 5.45 -14.36 11.23
N LEU A 66 4.21 -13.92 11.49
CA LEU A 66 3.14 -13.94 10.49
C LEU A 66 3.45 -12.98 9.35
N ILE A 67 3.18 -13.41 8.11
CA ILE A 67 3.28 -12.58 6.91
C ILE A 67 1.92 -11.97 6.58
N GLN A 68 1.92 -10.68 6.27
CA GLN A 68 0.71 -9.92 5.95
C GLN A 68 0.92 -9.05 4.70
N ILE A 69 -0.13 -8.80 3.92
CA ILE A 69 -0.12 -7.83 2.80
C ILE A 69 -0.92 -6.60 3.20
N VAL A 70 -0.39 -5.42 2.90
CA VAL A 70 -1.11 -4.16 3.06
C VAL A 70 -2.11 -3.98 1.92
N GLU A 71 -3.38 -3.92 2.27
CA GLU A 71 -4.49 -3.74 1.34
C GLU A 71 -5.35 -2.54 1.75
N LYS A 72 -6.25 -2.11 0.86
CA LYS A 72 -7.18 -1.01 1.08
C LYS A 72 -8.61 -1.44 0.77
N GLY A 73 -9.55 -1.12 1.64
CA GLY A 73 -10.93 -1.48 1.44
C GLY A 73 -11.88 -1.02 2.54
N ILE A 74 -13.12 -1.51 2.44
CA ILE A 74 -14.12 -1.41 3.49
C ILE A 74 -14.54 -2.84 3.84
N LEU A 75 -14.33 -3.23 5.09
CA LEU A 75 -14.55 -4.60 5.56
C LEU A 75 -15.42 -4.57 6.80
N GLU A 76 -16.41 -5.47 6.84
CA GLU A 76 -17.11 -5.83 8.08
C GLU A 76 -16.34 -6.99 8.73
N THR A 77 -15.96 -6.82 9.99
CA THR A 77 -15.30 -7.86 10.76
C THR A 77 -16.31 -8.75 11.47
N ASP A 78 -15.88 -9.94 11.89
CA ASP A 78 -16.69 -10.88 12.70
C ASP A 78 -17.23 -10.28 14.01
N ARG A 79 -16.76 -9.09 14.41
CA ARG A 79 -17.21 -8.36 15.62
C ARG A 79 -18.19 -7.22 15.33
N GLU A 80 -18.71 -7.14 14.11
CA GLU A 80 -19.54 -6.02 13.62
C GLU A 80 -18.81 -4.66 13.57
N ASP A 81 -17.48 -4.65 13.72
CA ASP A 81 -16.66 -3.46 13.46
C ASP A 81 -16.46 -3.27 11.95
N ILE A 82 -16.40 -2.02 11.50
CA ILE A 82 -16.08 -1.66 10.12
C ILE A 82 -14.65 -1.13 10.05
N ILE A 83 -13.82 -1.79 9.26
CA ILE A 83 -12.52 -1.23 8.84
C ILE A 83 -12.76 -0.46 7.54
N SER A 84 -12.33 0.79 7.49
CA SER A 84 -12.37 1.64 6.30
C SER A 84 -11.02 2.31 6.12
N GLY A 85 -10.34 2.01 5.01
CA GLY A 85 -8.97 2.49 4.74
C GLY A 85 -8.00 1.33 4.54
N PHE A 86 -6.78 1.50 5.03
CA PHE A 86 -5.73 0.48 4.93
C PHE A 86 -5.81 -0.54 6.07
N TYR A 87 -5.54 -1.80 5.74
CA TYR A 87 -5.43 -2.91 6.68
C TYR A 87 -4.31 -3.86 6.26
N ALA A 88 -3.88 -4.73 7.18
CA ALA A 88 -2.92 -5.79 6.92
C ALA A 88 -3.65 -7.13 6.89
N ASN A 89 -3.62 -7.83 5.77
CA ASN A 89 -4.29 -9.11 5.58
C ASN A 89 -3.30 -10.25 5.77
N ASN A 90 -3.55 -11.17 6.71
CA ASN A 90 -2.67 -12.32 6.92
C ASN A 90 -2.72 -13.26 5.71
N LEU A 91 -1.55 -13.70 5.22
CA LEU A 91 -1.51 -14.68 4.12
C LEU A 91 -2.04 -16.05 4.54
N SER A 92 -1.87 -16.42 5.80
CA SER A 92 -2.18 -17.78 6.27
C SER A 92 -3.68 -18.06 6.39
N ASP A 93 -4.49 -17.04 6.72
CA ASP A 93 -5.92 -17.21 6.98
C ASP A 93 -6.82 -16.15 6.34
N ASP A 94 -6.25 -15.25 5.53
CA ASP A 94 -6.97 -14.22 4.77
C ASP A 94 -7.84 -13.32 5.67
N LYS A 95 -7.37 -13.12 6.92
CA LYS A 95 -8.05 -12.28 7.90
C LYS A 95 -7.42 -10.89 7.98
N PRO A 96 -8.26 -9.83 7.94
CA PRO A 96 -7.79 -8.47 8.07
C PRO A 96 -7.44 -8.13 9.52
N HIS A 97 -6.36 -7.38 9.67
CA HIS A 97 -5.86 -6.86 10.94
C HIS A 97 -5.50 -5.38 10.83
N THR A 98 -5.49 -4.69 11.96
CA THR A 98 -4.87 -3.37 12.08
C THR A 98 -3.36 -3.50 12.17
N PHE A 99 -2.63 -2.48 11.73
CA PHE A 99 -1.19 -2.39 11.89
C PHE A 99 -0.75 -2.44 13.37
N SER A 100 0.40 -3.05 13.61
CA SER A 100 1.09 -3.13 14.89
C SER A 100 2.37 -2.28 14.86
N TYR A 101 2.77 -1.74 16.01
CA TYR A 101 4.01 -0.96 16.16
C TYR A 101 5.28 -1.79 15.93
N ASP A 102 5.18 -3.11 16.03
CA ASP A 102 6.28 -4.05 15.85
C ASP A 102 6.32 -4.65 14.41
N ASP A 103 5.47 -4.17 13.49
CA ASP A 103 5.45 -4.66 12.11
C ASP A 103 6.66 -4.13 11.33
N GLU A 104 7.26 -5.00 10.53
CA GLU A 104 8.42 -4.71 9.68
C GLU A 104 8.05 -4.91 8.20
N ALA A 105 8.30 -3.92 7.35
CA ALA A 105 8.09 -4.06 5.91
C ALA A 105 9.28 -4.81 5.27
N ILE A 106 9.08 -6.08 4.92
CA ILE A 106 10.13 -6.98 4.43
C ILE A 106 10.23 -7.07 2.90
N GLY A 107 9.28 -6.49 2.17
CA GLY A 107 9.20 -6.51 0.71
C GLY A 107 7.86 -5.96 0.24
N ASN A 108 7.52 -6.16 -1.03
CA ASN A 108 6.19 -5.86 -1.57
C ASN A 108 5.78 -6.90 -2.63
N VAL A 109 4.49 -6.96 -2.95
CA VAL A 109 3.91 -7.95 -3.87
C VAL A 109 4.44 -7.85 -5.31
N HIS A 110 5.01 -6.71 -5.71
CA HIS A 110 5.48 -6.46 -7.08
C HIS A 110 6.95 -6.88 -7.27
N GLU A 111 7.80 -6.62 -6.28
CA GLU A 111 9.24 -6.86 -6.34
C GLU A 111 9.64 -8.18 -5.67
N ASN A 112 8.83 -8.70 -4.74
CA ASN A 112 9.13 -9.88 -3.93
C ASN A 112 8.01 -10.93 -3.96
N PRO A 113 7.61 -11.44 -5.14
CA PRO A 113 6.54 -12.44 -5.24
C PRO A 113 6.85 -13.73 -4.47
N GLU A 114 8.12 -14.05 -4.26
CA GLU A 114 8.56 -15.21 -3.47
C GLU A 114 8.11 -15.16 -1.99
N LEU A 115 7.85 -13.97 -1.45
CA LEU A 115 7.37 -13.82 -0.08
C LEU A 115 5.93 -14.30 0.10
N LEU A 116 5.18 -14.45 -1.01
CA LEU A 116 3.78 -14.86 -1.01
C LEU A 116 3.59 -16.38 -0.97
N GLU A 117 4.67 -17.13 -1.23
CA GLU A 117 4.66 -18.60 -1.24
C GLU A 117 5.18 -19.19 0.08
N ALA A 118 5.88 -18.39 0.90
CA ALA A 118 6.62 -18.89 2.05
C ALA A 118 5.76 -19.23 3.28
N ASP A 119 4.51 -18.78 3.34
CA ASP A 119 3.61 -18.91 4.49
C ASP A 119 2.30 -19.67 4.16
N LYS A 120 2.30 -20.44 3.06
CA LYS A 120 1.21 -21.36 2.65
C LYS A 120 1.45 -22.80 3.10
#